data_AF-G0XZI5-F1
#
_entry.id   AF-G0XZI5-F1
#
_cell.length_a   1.000
_cell.length_b   1.000
_cell.length_c   1.000
_cell.angle_alpha   90.00
_cell.angle_beta   90.00
_cell.angle_gamma   90.00
#
_symmetry.space_group_name_H-M   'P 1'
#
loop_
_entity.id
_entity.type
_entity.pdbx_description
1 polymer ?
#
loop_
_entity_poly.entity_id
_entity_poly.type
_entity_poly.pdbx_seq_one_letter_code
_entity_poly.pdbx_strand_id
1 'polypeptide(L)'
;GGRAPNQNALGVDFRKQVPPLQQIMTPAMHNLIEDSDGRRYNVMVLPDKACSVNQGLSSVRGGQMATYMYNPSGDAKARLKSPRLFTGAQWVDTTWDDALAIYCGVAKKILDKDGPSGLVFNCFGHGGAGGGFENTWGTGKLMFTALQTPMVRIHNRPAYNSECHATRDMGVGELNNSYEDAEVADCIMGIGANQYETQTNYFLAHWIPNLQGGTADKRKKWFPNEPLPAARVIFVDPRRTTTIAIAEQVAKDRVLHLDIQPGTDIALFNGLFTYVVEQGWIDRDFISK
;
A
#
# COMPACT_ATOMS: atom_id res chain seq x y z
N GLY A 1 27.11 -18.60 -2.21
CA GLY A 1 26.92 -19.98 -2.70
C GLY A 1 27.61 -20.15 -4.05
N GLY A 2 27.62 -21.37 -4.58
CA GLY A 2 28.13 -21.68 -5.93
C GLY A 2 27.10 -21.43 -7.03
N ARG A 3 27.53 -21.52 -8.30
CA ARG A 3 26.66 -21.24 -9.47
C ARG A 3 25.70 -22.37 -9.82
N ALA A 4 25.99 -23.61 -9.43
CA ALA A 4 25.10 -24.75 -9.67
C ALA A 4 23.84 -24.65 -8.79
N PRO A 5 22.68 -25.13 -9.24
CA PRO A 5 21.41 -24.96 -8.52
C PRO A 5 21.40 -25.57 -7.12
N ASN A 6 22.12 -26.69 -6.91
CA ASN A 6 22.28 -27.33 -5.60
C ASN A 6 23.31 -26.64 -4.68
N GLN A 7 23.92 -25.54 -5.12
CA GLN A 7 24.95 -24.80 -4.37
C GLN A 7 24.51 -23.37 -4.01
N ASN A 8 23.27 -22.99 -4.33
CA ASN A 8 22.70 -21.69 -3.97
C ASN A 8 21.25 -21.83 -3.47
N ALA A 9 20.84 -20.91 -2.60
CA ALA A 9 19.51 -20.94 -1.98
C ALA A 9 18.36 -20.67 -2.97
N LEU A 10 18.64 -20.13 -4.15
CA LEU A 10 17.62 -19.81 -5.15
C LEU A 10 17.25 -21.03 -6.01
N GLY A 11 18.05 -22.10 -5.96
CA GLY A 11 17.85 -23.29 -6.81
C GLY A 11 18.02 -23.01 -8.31
N VAL A 12 18.65 -21.88 -8.69
CA VAL A 12 18.80 -21.45 -10.08
C VAL A 12 20.19 -21.83 -10.61
N ASP A 13 20.27 -22.28 -11.86
CA ASP A 13 21.54 -22.58 -12.53
C ASP A 13 22.15 -21.32 -13.17
N PHE A 14 23.08 -20.68 -12.47
CA PHE A 14 23.78 -19.48 -12.91
C PHE A 14 25.01 -19.76 -13.78
N ARG A 15 25.20 -21.00 -14.26
CA ARG A 15 26.26 -21.34 -15.23
C ARG A 15 25.84 -21.06 -16.67
N LYS A 16 24.56 -20.79 -16.88
CA LYS A 16 23.94 -20.43 -18.17
C LYS A 16 23.07 -19.19 -18.01
N GLN A 17 22.72 -18.56 -19.12
CA GLN A 17 21.76 -17.46 -19.12
C GLN A 17 20.42 -17.92 -18.55
N VAL A 18 19.89 -17.17 -17.58
CA VAL A 18 18.58 -17.45 -16.98
C VAL A 18 17.49 -16.95 -17.96
N PRO A 19 16.46 -17.77 -18.27
CA PRO A 19 15.35 -17.35 -19.13
C PRO A 19 14.55 -16.17 -18.56
N PRO A 20 13.84 -15.40 -19.41
CA PRO A 20 13.00 -14.30 -18.94
C PRO A 20 11.93 -14.79 -17.95
N LEU A 21 11.52 -13.89 -17.05
CA LEU A 21 10.50 -14.11 -16.01
C LEU A 21 10.83 -15.20 -14.97
N GLN A 22 12.00 -15.83 -15.03
CA GLN A 22 12.39 -16.87 -14.06
C GLN A 22 12.99 -16.32 -12.78
N GLN A 23 13.62 -15.15 -12.82
CA GLN A 23 14.24 -14.53 -11.65
C GLN A 23 14.29 -13.01 -11.80
N ILE A 24 13.98 -12.31 -10.72
CA ILE A 24 14.29 -10.90 -10.54
C ILE A 24 15.38 -10.80 -9.48
N MET A 25 16.52 -10.24 -9.84
CA MET A 25 17.67 -10.09 -8.96
C MET A 25 18.56 -8.97 -9.53
N THR A 26 18.71 -7.89 -8.77
CA THR A 26 19.54 -6.74 -9.15
C THR A 26 20.46 -6.38 -7.99
N PRO A 27 21.53 -5.59 -8.20
CA PRO A 27 22.37 -5.11 -7.11
C PRO A 27 21.60 -4.38 -6.00
N ALA A 28 20.50 -3.68 -6.33
CA ALA A 28 19.66 -2.99 -5.34
C ALA A 28 18.86 -3.93 -4.42
N MET A 29 18.76 -5.21 -4.79
CA MET A 29 18.14 -6.26 -3.98
C MET A 29 19.13 -6.94 -3.04
N HIS A 30 20.39 -6.46 -2.97
CA HIS A 30 21.42 -6.95 -2.06
C HIS A 30 21.96 -5.81 -1.19
N ASN A 31 22.38 -6.15 0.03
CA ASN A 31 23.11 -5.25 0.91
C ASN A 31 24.03 -6.06 1.85
N LEU A 32 25.01 -5.37 2.44
CA LEU A 32 25.82 -5.85 3.54
C LEU A 32 25.35 -5.15 4.82
N ILE A 33 24.78 -5.90 5.75
CA ILE A 33 24.36 -5.38 7.05
C ILE A 33 25.35 -5.78 8.13
N GLU A 34 25.43 -4.99 9.19
CA GLU A 34 26.26 -5.26 10.36
C GLU A 34 25.34 -5.36 11.59
N ASP A 35 25.47 -6.45 12.34
CA ASP A 35 24.74 -6.65 13.58
C ASP A 35 25.48 -5.97 14.76
N SER A 36 24.81 -5.88 15.89
CA SER A 36 25.31 -5.29 17.13
C SER A 36 26.58 -5.94 17.68
N ASP A 37 26.86 -7.20 17.32
CA ASP A 37 28.09 -7.92 17.66
C ASP A 37 29.25 -7.65 16.69
N GLY A 38 29.06 -6.77 15.69
CA GLY A 38 30.03 -6.41 14.67
C GLY A 38 30.15 -7.40 13.51
N ARG A 39 29.39 -8.52 13.51
CA ARG A 39 29.38 -9.46 12.39
C ARG A 39 28.64 -8.87 11.19
N ARG A 40 29.14 -9.20 10.00
CA ARG A 40 28.59 -8.71 8.74
C ARG A 40 27.90 -9.83 7.97
N TYR A 41 26.73 -9.52 7.45
CA TYR A 41 25.88 -10.45 6.73
C TYR A 41 25.52 -9.90 5.36
N ASN A 42 25.66 -10.74 4.34
CA ASN A 42 25.06 -10.47 3.05
C ASN A 42 23.57 -10.76 3.17
N VAL A 43 22.74 -9.77 2.84
CA VAL A 43 21.29 -9.91 2.77
C VAL A 43 20.86 -9.70 1.33
N MET A 44 19.96 -10.54 0.86
CA MET A 44 19.30 -10.39 -0.42
C MET A 44 17.78 -10.47 -0.20
N VAL A 45 17.06 -9.45 -0.63
CA VAL A 45 15.60 -9.34 -0.45
C VAL A 45 14.94 -9.50 -1.80
N LEU A 46 14.29 -10.65 -2.01
CA LEU A 46 13.67 -11.03 -3.28
C LEU A 46 12.18 -11.27 -3.07
N PRO A 47 11.34 -11.06 -4.10
CA PRO A 47 9.93 -11.40 -4.02
C PRO A 47 9.74 -12.92 -3.96
N ASP A 48 8.75 -13.35 -3.18
CA ASP A 48 8.32 -14.75 -3.15
C ASP A 48 7.47 -15.08 -4.39
N LYS A 49 7.85 -16.15 -5.09
CA LYS A 49 7.15 -16.67 -6.28
C LYS A 49 5.86 -17.42 -5.93
N ALA A 50 5.77 -17.97 -4.71
CA ALA A 50 4.60 -18.72 -4.25
C ALA A 50 3.52 -17.82 -3.63
N CYS A 51 3.84 -16.56 -3.33
CA CYS A 51 2.89 -15.61 -2.76
C CYS A 51 1.81 -15.24 -3.78
N SER A 52 0.55 -15.49 -3.45
CA SER A 52 -0.60 -15.23 -4.32
C SER A 52 -0.81 -13.75 -4.65
N VAL A 53 -0.32 -12.84 -3.81
CA VAL A 53 -0.51 -11.39 -3.93
C VAL A 53 0.34 -10.77 -5.05
N ASN A 54 1.59 -11.19 -5.17
CA ASN A 54 2.53 -10.60 -6.12
C ASN A 54 3.05 -11.61 -7.13
N GLN A 55 2.88 -12.91 -6.92
CA GLN A 55 3.24 -13.97 -7.87
C GLN A 55 4.70 -13.86 -8.35
N GLY A 56 5.62 -13.53 -7.44
CA GLY A 56 7.04 -13.33 -7.76
C GLY A 56 7.39 -11.96 -8.35
N LEU A 57 6.43 -11.05 -8.56
CA LEU A 57 6.69 -9.68 -8.97
C LEU A 57 7.26 -8.85 -7.81
N SER A 58 8.13 -7.90 -8.13
CA SER A 58 8.55 -6.82 -7.23
C SER A 58 8.41 -5.50 -7.95
N SER A 59 7.71 -4.55 -7.32
CA SER A 59 7.72 -3.16 -7.80
C SER A 59 9.11 -2.53 -7.62
N VAL A 60 9.34 -1.38 -8.26
CA VAL A 60 10.60 -0.62 -8.09
C VAL A 60 10.86 -0.23 -6.64
N ARG A 61 9.80 0.05 -5.87
CA ARG A 61 9.87 0.43 -4.45
C ARG A 61 10.26 -0.76 -3.57
N GLY A 62 9.54 -1.87 -3.73
CA GLY A 62 9.83 -3.11 -2.99
C GLY A 62 11.20 -3.70 -3.35
N GLY A 63 11.62 -3.54 -4.61
CA GLY A 63 12.89 -4.06 -5.11
C GLY A 63 14.13 -3.35 -4.56
N GLN A 64 13.95 -2.28 -3.80
CA GLN A 64 15.02 -1.52 -3.14
C GLN A 64 15.09 -1.79 -1.63
N MET A 65 14.26 -2.68 -1.08
CA MET A 65 14.23 -2.94 0.37
C MET A 65 15.59 -3.32 0.94
N ALA A 66 16.40 -4.10 0.22
CA ALA A 66 17.76 -4.42 0.68
C ALA A 66 18.63 -3.16 0.77
N THR A 67 18.64 -2.31 -0.27
CA THR A 67 19.36 -1.02 -0.25
C THR A 67 18.94 -0.11 0.91
N TYR A 68 17.67 -0.16 1.31
CA TYR A 68 17.15 0.66 2.41
C TYR A 68 17.40 0.08 3.81
N MET A 69 17.87 -1.16 3.91
CA MET A 69 18.38 -1.68 5.19
C MET A 69 19.58 -0.85 5.65
N TYR A 70 19.64 -0.61 6.96
CA TYR A 70 20.70 0.20 7.54
C TYR A 70 22.08 -0.41 7.28
N ASN A 71 22.94 0.40 6.65
CA ASN A 71 24.36 0.16 6.45
C ASN A 71 25.08 1.50 6.69
N PRO A 72 26.12 1.56 7.55
CA PRO A 72 26.81 2.83 7.88
C PRO A 72 27.42 3.53 6.65
N SER A 73 27.68 2.78 5.58
CA SER A 73 28.23 3.29 4.32
C SER A 73 27.20 3.35 3.18
N GLY A 74 25.94 2.96 3.43
CA GLY A 74 24.88 2.88 2.43
C GLY A 74 23.91 4.07 2.44
N ASP A 75 22.83 3.94 1.69
CA ASP A 75 21.82 5.01 1.49
C ASP A 75 21.10 5.38 2.81
N ALA A 76 20.92 4.41 3.70
CA ALA A 76 20.30 4.58 5.00
C ALA A 76 21.27 5.10 6.09
N LYS A 77 22.48 5.58 5.76
CA LYS A 77 23.48 6.06 6.74
C LYS A 77 22.99 7.19 7.66
N ALA A 78 22.01 7.97 7.19
CA ALA A 78 21.40 9.07 7.93
C ALA A 78 20.35 8.63 8.97
N ARG A 79 20.11 7.32 9.15
CA ARG A 79 19.18 6.80 10.14
C ARG A 79 19.54 7.32 11.55
N LEU A 80 18.52 7.77 12.29
CA LEU A 80 18.68 8.17 13.69
C LEU A 80 19.11 6.94 14.52
N LYS A 81 20.18 7.12 15.31
CA LYS A 81 20.78 6.05 16.15
C LYS A 81 20.71 6.35 17.65
N SER A 82 20.62 7.63 17.99
CA SER A 82 20.54 8.13 19.36
C SER A 82 19.47 9.23 19.42
N PRO A 83 18.85 9.46 20.58
CA PRO A 83 18.03 10.64 20.81
C PRO A 83 18.80 11.92 20.48
N ARG A 84 18.11 12.86 19.83
CA ARG A 84 18.66 14.16 19.43
C ARG A 84 17.94 15.26 20.20
N LEU A 85 18.71 16.17 20.79
CA LEU A 85 18.19 17.34 21.49
C LEU A 85 18.65 18.62 20.79
N PHE A 86 17.72 19.55 20.56
CA PHE A 86 18.07 20.89 20.11
C PHE A 86 18.22 21.82 21.31
N THR A 87 19.42 22.37 21.51
CA THR A 87 19.76 23.18 22.69
C THR A 87 19.39 24.66 22.56
N GLY A 88 18.68 25.04 21.48
CA GLY A 88 18.45 26.43 21.10
C GLY A 88 19.51 26.99 20.14
N ALA A 89 20.69 26.37 20.08
CA ALA A 89 21.78 26.76 19.16
C ALA A 89 22.17 25.64 18.18
N GLN A 90 22.12 24.38 18.62
CA GLN A 90 22.57 23.24 17.81
C GLN A 90 21.89 21.94 18.21
N TRP A 91 22.00 20.94 17.31
CA TRP A 91 21.57 19.56 17.57
C TRP A 91 22.71 18.75 18.18
N VAL A 92 22.46 18.14 19.33
CA VAL A 92 23.40 17.24 20.02
C VAL A 92 22.77 15.88 20.25
N ASP A 93 23.60 14.85 20.41
CA ASP A 93 23.16 13.56 20.94
C ASP A 93 22.92 13.66 22.45
N THR A 94 21.96 12.89 22.95
CA THR A 94 21.68 12.76 24.38
C THR A 94 21.33 11.31 24.72
N THR A 95 21.19 11.01 26.01
CA THR A 95 20.80 9.68 26.48
C THR A 95 19.29 9.48 26.38
N TRP A 96 18.84 8.22 26.40
CA TRP A 96 17.41 7.92 26.47
C TRP A 96 16.78 8.43 27.77
N ASP A 97 17.48 8.30 28.90
CA ASP A 97 17.00 8.76 30.20
C ASP A 97 16.80 10.28 30.22
N ASP A 98 17.76 11.05 29.71
CA ASP A 98 17.65 12.51 29.62
C ASP A 98 16.52 12.93 28.68
N ALA A 99 16.43 12.32 27.49
CA ALA A 99 15.38 12.62 26.51
C ALA A 99 13.98 12.34 27.07
N LEU A 100 13.81 11.20 27.75
CA LEU A 100 12.55 10.83 28.38
C LEU A 100 12.23 11.69 29.60
N ALA A 101 13.21 12.02 30.45
CA ALA A 101 13.00 12.91 31.58
C ALA A 101 12.50 14.30 31.14
N ILE A 102 13.10 14.86 30.08
CA ILE A 102 12.66 16.13 29.49
C ILE A 102 11.25 16.00 28.92
N TYR A 103 11.01 15.01 28.05
CA TYR A 103 9.70 14.83 27.40
C TYR A 103 8.58 14.61 28.42
N CYS A 104 8.75 13.65 29.33
CA CYS A 104 7.77 13.32 30.36
C CYS A 104 7.61 14.45 31.37
N GLY A 105 8.67 15.15 31.74
CA GLY A 105 8.60 16.29 32.67
C GLY A 105 7.78 17.45 32.10
N VAL A 106 8.01 17.81 30.83
CA VAL A 106 7.23 18.85 30.14
C VAL A 106 5.79 18.39 29.93
N ALA A 107 5.57 17.17 29.46
CA ALA A 107 4.23 16.62 29.24
C ALA A 107 3.42 16.58 30.55
N LYS A 108 4.02 16.11 31.64
CA LYS A 108 3.38 16.10 32.96
C LYS A 108 3.03 17.52 33.42
N LYS A 109 3.95 18.48 33.28
CA LYS A 109 3.69 19.87 33.65
C LYS A 109 2.50 20.47 32.88
N ILE A 110 2.38 20.17 31.57
CA ILE A 110 1.24 20.58 30.75
C ILE A 110 -0.04 19.90 31.24
N LEU A 111 -0.01 18.59 31.48
CA LEU A 111 -1.16 17.85 31.99
C LEU A 111 -1.66 18.39 33.35
N ASP A 112 -0.75 18.64 34.29
CA ASP A 112 -1.08 19.15 35.62
C ASP A 112 -1.71 20.55 35.58
N LYS A 113 -1.33 21.38 34.59
CA LYS A 113 -1.72 22.80 34.51
C LYS A 113 -2.88 23.06 33.55
N ASP A 114 -2.77 22.53 32.33
CA ASP A 114 -3.62 22.86 31.18
C ASP A 114 -4.50 21.66 30.76
N GLY A 115 -4.24 20.46 31.30
CA GLY A 115 -4.96 19.22 31.00
C GLY A 115 -4.54 18.57 29.67
N PRO A 116 -5.20 17.46 29.27
CA PRO A 116 -4.84 16.67 28.09
C PRO A 116 -4.82 17.45 26.78
N SER A 117 -5.70 18.45 26.63
CA SER A 117 -5.78 19.28 25.42
C SER A 117 -4.53 20.14 25.17
N GLY A 118 -3.61 20.25 26.12
CA GLY A 118 -2.31 20.89 25.90
C GLY A 118 -1.30 20.02 25.12
N LEU A 119 -1.55 18.72 24.96
CA LEU A 119 -0.65 17.78 24.27
C LEU A 119 -1.15 17.49 22.86
N VAL A 120 -0.36 17.86 21.84
CA VAL A 120 -0.74 17.69 20.43
C VAL A 120 0.10 16.61 19.75
N PHE A 121 -0.54 15.75 18.96
CA PHE A 121 0.14 14.67 18.22
C PHE A 121 -0.24 14.65 16.74
N ASN A 122 0.75 14.39 15.89
CA ASN A 122 0.56 13.92 14.52
C ASN A 122 1.18 12.52 14.42
N CYS A 123 0.34 11.49 14.35
CA CYS A 123 0.77 10.10 14.42
C CYS A 123 0.35 9.31 13.18
N PHE A 124 1.10 8.27 12.84
CA PHE A 124 0.70 7.30 11.83
C PHE A 124 -0.57 6.56 12.26
N GLY A 125 -1.37 6.16 11.27
CA GLY A 125 -2.59 5.36 11.48
C GLY A 125 -2.70 4.20 10.48
N HIS A 126 -1.56 3.75 9.95
CA HIS A 126 -1.47 2.78 8.85
C HIS A 126 -0.69 1.50 9.26
N GLY A 127 -0.63 0.51 8.36
CA GLY A 127 0.15 -0.73 8.50
C GLY A 127 1.60 -0.63 8.00
N GLY A 128 2.33 -1.75 7.91
CA GLY A 128 3.68 -1.77 7.31
C GLY A 128 4.75 -0.98 8.08
N ALA A 129 5.85 -0.63 7.40
CA ALA A 129 6.97 0.09 8.01
C ALA A 129 6.53 1.48 8.52
N GLY A 130 6.88 1.79 9.77
CA GLY A 130 6.43 3.02 10.45
C GLY A 130 4.97 2.96 10.97
N GLY A 131 4.32 1.80 10.90
CA GLY A 131 2.98 1.55 11.42
C GLY A 131 2.84 0.10 11.90
N GLY A 132 1.69 -0.53 11.66
CA GLY A 132 1.41 -1.92 12.04
C GLY A 132 0.62 -2.05 13.35
N PHE A 133 0.17 -3.27 13.66
CA PHE A 133 -0.72 -3.50 14.80
C PHE A 133 -0.04 -3.17 16.13
N GLU A 134 1.22 -3.56 16.30
CA GLU A 134 1.99 -3.37 17.53
C GLU A 134 2.20 -1.89 17.80
N ASN A 135 2.59 -1.14 16.76
CA ASN A 135 2.91 0.27 16.88
C ASN A 135 1.66 1.13 17.04
N THR A 136 0.60 0.87 16.26
CA THR A 136 -0.67 1.62 16.38
C THR A 136 -1.36 1.35 17.71
N TRP A 137 -1.26 0.12 18.24
CA TRP A 137 -1.70 -0.19 19.58
C TRP A 137 -0.88 0.56 20.64
N GLY A 138 0.45 0.53 20.56
CA GLY A 138 1.33 1.21 21.51
C GLY A 138 1.09 2.72 21.57
N THR A 139 1.11 3.39 20.41
CA THR A 139 0.89 4.85 20.34
C THR A 139 -0.55 5.22 20.67
N GLY A 140 -1.53 4.45 20.19
CA GLY A 140 -2.95 4.66 20.48
C GLY A 140 -3.25 4.53 21.98
N LYS A 141 -2.72 3.49 22.63
CA LYS A 141 -2.88 3.30 24.08
C LYS A 141 -2.23 4.44 24.87
N LEU A 142 -1.04 4.90 24.46
CA LEU A 142 -0.40 6.06 25.08
C LEU A 142 -1.26 7.32 24.94
N MET A 143 -1.67 7.68 23.73
CA MET A 143 -2.39 8.93 23.46
C MET A 143 -3.80 8.94 24.03
N PHE A 144 -4.56 7.85 23.86
CA PHE A 144 -6.00 7.82 24.15
C PHE A 144 -6.35 7.21 25.50
N THR A 145 -5.57 6.26 26.00
CA THR A 145 -5.84 5.62 27.29
C THR A 145 -5.07 6.29 28.42
N ALA A 146 -3.77 6.52 28.25
CA ALA A 146 -2.92 7.08 29.31
C ALA A 146 -2.99 8.61 29.37
N LEU A 147 -2.69 9.29 28.25
CA LEU A 147 -2.65 10.76 28.20
C LEU A 147 -4.03 11.38 28.01
N GLN A 148 -4.98 10.65 27.40
CA GLN A 148 -6.36 11.06 27.13
C GLN A 148 -6.47 12.38 26.36
N THR A 149 -5.51 12.69 25.48
CA THR A 149 -5.56 13.93 24.69
C THR A 149 -6.51 13.76 23.49
N PRO A 150 -7.42 14.72 23.25
CA PRO A 150 -8.20 14.76 22.03
C PRO A 150 -7.44 15.42 20.86
N MET A 151 -6.28 16.05 21.11
CA MET A 151 -5.58 16.88 20.14
C MET A 151 -4.65 16.04 19.25
N VAL A 152 -5.26 15.08 18.55
CA VAL A 152 -4.55 14.14 17.69
C VAL A 152 -5.01 14.30 16.24
N ARG A 153 -4.06 14.27 15.32
CA ARG A 153 -4.31 14.12 13.89
C ARG A 153 -3.57 12.91 13.35
N ILE A 154 -3.99 12.48 12.16
CA ILE A 154 -3.38 11.34 11.47
C ILE A 154 -2.39 11.86 10.41
N HIS A 155 -1.33 11.10 10.15
CA HIS A 155 -0.24 11.45 9.23
C HIS A 155 -0.67 12.13 7.91
N ASN A 156 -1.77 11.68 7.28
CA ASN A 156 -2.23 12.16 5.98
C ASN A 156 -3.44 13.10 6.03
N ARG A 157 -4.01 13.39 7.21
CA ARG A 157 -5.23 14.20 7.35
C ARG A 157 -5.26 15.00 8.65
N PRO A 158 -5.80 16.24 8.63
CA PRO A 158 -5.55 17.22 9.70
C PRO A 158 -6.35 17.01 10.99
N ALA A 159 -7.10 15.91 11.12
CA ALA A 159 -7.90 15.57 12.29
C ALA A 159 -7.88 14.06 12.55
N TYR A 160 -8.46 13.64 13.68
CA TYR A 160 -8.67 12.23 14.00
C TYR A 160 -9.98 11.72 13.38
N ASN A 161 -9.96 11.44 12.08
CA ASN A 161 -11.14 11.05 11.30
C ASN A 161 -10.87 9.87 10.36
N SER A 162 -11.91 9.42 9.65
CA SER A 162 -11.82 8.38 8.63
C SER A 162 -11.77 9.01 7.23
N GLU A 163 -11.03 8.38 6.31
CA GLU A 163 -11.12 8.69 4.86
C GLU A 163 -12.45 8.17 4.27
N CYS A 164 -13.14 7.27 4.99
CA CYS A 164 -14.21 6.44 4.46
C CYS A 164 -15.49 6.55 5.32
N HIS A 165 -15.83 7.74 5.83
CA HIS A 165 -17.03 7.92 6.65
C HIS A 165 -18.30 7.44 5.94
N ALA A 166 -18.59 7.95 4.74
CA ALA A 166 -19.83 7.65 4.03
C ALA A 166 -20.06 6.15 3.81
N THR A 167 -19.10 5.42 3.23
CA THR A 167 -19.25 3.97 2.97
C THR A 167 -19.42 3.17 4.26
N ARG A 168 -18.73 3.55 5.35
CA ARG A 168 -18.87 2.90 6.66
C ARG A 168 -20.22 3.19 7.31
N ASP A 169 -20.71 4.43 7.21
CA ASP A 169 -22.04 4.82 7.69
C ASP A 169 -23.15 4.11 6.90
N MET A 170 -22.91 3.82 5.61
CA MET A 170 -23.77 2.97 4.77
C MET A 170 -23.67 1.48 5.09
N GLY A 171 -22.80 1.07 6.03
CA GLY A 171 -22.63 -0.33 6.45
C GLY A 171 -21.63 -1.15 5.62
N VAL A 172 -20.90 -0.52 4.71
CA VAL A 172 -19.96 -1.20 3.78
C VAL A 172 -18.52 -0.77 4.11
N GLY A 173 -17.78 -1.61 4.83
CA GLY A 173 -16.35 -1.40 5.07
C GLY A 173 -15.56 -1.36 3.76
N GLU A 174 -14.56 -0.49 3.64
CA GLU A 174 -13.94 -0.15 2.34
C GLU A 174 -13.05 -1.25 1.72
N LEU A 175 -12.61 -2.24 2.52
CA LEU A 175 -11.83 -3.40 2.06
C LEU A 175 -12.70 -4.66 2.15
N ASN A 176 -13.73 -4.75 1.32
CA ASN A 176 -14.79 -5.76 1.39
C ASN A 176 -14.68 -6.91 0.37
N ASN A 177 -13.64 -6.92 -0.46
CA ASN A 177 -13.40 -7.94 -1.48
C ASN A 177 -11.99 -8.53 -1.38
N SER A 178 -11.63 -9.37 -2.34
CA SER A 178 -10.30 -9.96 -2.52
C SER A 178 -9.65 -9.46 -3.81
N TYR A 179 -8.35 -9.67 -3.96
CA TYR A 179 -7.67 -9.40 -5.22
C TYR A 179 -8.11 -10.35 -6.35
N GLU A 180 -8.62 -11.53 -6.00
CA GLU A 180 -9.14 -12.49 -6.97
C GLU A 180 -10.42 -12.00 -7.65
N ASP A 181 -11.19 -11.12 -7.00
CA ASP A 181 -12.38 -10.50 -7.62
C ASP A 181 -12.01 -9.67 -8.86
N ALA A 182 -10.84 -9.02 -8.88
CA ALA A 182 -10.34 -8.34 -10.07
C ALA A 182 -9.95 -9.30 -11.20
N GLU A 183 -9.67 -10.56 -10.89
CA GLU A 183 -9.40 -11.59 -11.90
C GLU A 183 -10.68 -12.11 -12.55
N VAL A 184 -11.83 -12.00 -11.88
CA VAL A 184 -13.09 -12.59 -12.35
C VAL A 184 -14.14 -11.58 -12.80
N ALA A 185 -13.97 -10.30 -12.49
CA ALA A 185 -14.89 -9.23 -12.89
C ALA A 185 -15.05 -9.10 -14.42
N ASP A 186 -16.28 -8.85 -14.88
CA ASP A 186 -16.58 -8.47 -16.27
C ASP A 186 -16.14 -7.02 -16.57
N CYS A 187 -16.27 -6.15 -15.58
CA CYS A 187 -15.91 -4.74 -15.66
C CYS A 187 -15.25 -4.29 -14.37
N ILE A 188 -14.08 -3.66 -14.50
CA ILE A 188 -13.38 -3.02 -13.39
C ILE A 188 -13.52 -1.50 -13.55
N MET A 189 -13.77 -0.77 -12.45
CA MET A 189 -13.81 0.69 -12.46
C MET A 189 -12.68 1.25 -11.57
N GLY A 190 -11.72 1.96 -12.16
CA GLY A 190 -10.69 2.70 -11.44
C GLY A 190 -11.10 4.17 -11.27
N ILE A 191 -11.39 4.61 -10.05
CA ILE A 191 -11.91 5.96 -9.75
C ILE A 191 -10.84 6.72 -8.97
N GLY A 192 -10.35 7.84 -9.51
CA GLY A 192 -9.32 8.66 -8.87
C GLY A 192 -8.03 7.88 -8.56
N ALA A 193 -7.71 6.86 -9.35
CA ALA A 193 -6.67 5.89 -9.05
C ALA A 193 -5.72 5.64 -10.23
N ASN A 194 -4.43 5.60 -9.92
CA ASN A 194 -3.36 5.33 -10.88
C ASN A 194 -2.65 4.02 -10.52
N GLN A 195 -3.36 2.91 -10.73
CA GLN A 195 -3.06 1.58 -10.19
C GLN A 195 -1.67 1.05 -10.56
N TYR A 196 -1.21 1.26 -11.80
CA TYR A 196 0.13 0.84 -12.22
C TYR A 196 1.22 1.49 -11.36
N GLU A 197 1.08 2.78 -11.05
CA GLU A 197 2.11 3.52 -10.30
C GLU A 197 1.96 3.32 -8.78
N THR A 198 0.72 3.23 -8.29
CA THR A 198 0.40 3.32 -6.84
C THR A 198 -0.01 1.99 -6.20
N GLN A 199 -0.46 1.00 -6.97
CA GLN A 199 -0.78 -0.37 -6.54
C GLN A 199 -0.21 -1.41 -7.53
N THR A 200 1.03 -1.16 -7.97
CA THR A 200 1.68 -1.81 -9.14
C THR A 200 1.43 -3.30 -9.26
N ASN A 201 1.72 -4.09 -8.23
CA ASN A 201 1.64 -5.54 -8.35
C ASN A 201 0.20 -6.06 -8.29
N TYR A 202 -0.73 -5.34 -7.67
CA TYR A 202 -2.15 -5.71 -7.75
C TYR A 202 -2.64 -5.56 -9.20
N PHE A 203 -2.34 -4.42 -9.82
CA PHE A 203 -2.66 -4.16 -11.21
C PHE A 203 -2.01 -5.18 -12.15
N LEU A 204 -0.70 -5.41 -12.02
CA LEU A 204 0.04 -6.29 -12.92
C LEU A 204 -0.26 -7.78 -12.73
N ALA A 205 -0.50 -8.24 -11.50
CA ALA A 205 -0.73 -9.66 -11.21
C ALA A 205 -2.20 -10.09 -11.29
N HIS A 206 -3.15 -9.16 -11.21
CA HIS A 206 -4.58 -9.50 -11.13
C HIS A 206 -5.44 -8.79 -12.19
N TRP A 207 -5.27 -7.47 -12.39
CA TRP A 207 -6.09 -6.73 -13.36
C TRP A 207 -5.67 -7.02 -14.80
N ILE A 208 -4.37 -6.93 -15.08
CA ILE A 208 -3.83 -7.13 -16.42
C ILE A 208 -4.12 -8.54 -16.96
N PRO A 209 -3.93 -9.63 -16.19
CA PRO A 209 -4.30 -10.97 -16.65
C PRO A 209 -5.78 -11.09 -17.04
N ASN A 210 -6.70 -10.47 -16.29
CA ASN A 210 -8.12 -10.47 -16.65
C ASN A 210 -8.37 -9.71 -17.97
N LEU A 211 -7.81 -8.50 -18.09
CA LEU A 211 -7.93 -7.70 -19.32
C LEU A 211 -7.33 -8.39 -20.56
N GLN A 212 -6.29 -9.21 -20.38
CA GLN A 212 -5.68 -10.02 -21.43
C GLN A 212 -6.46 -11.32 -21.72
N GLY A 213 -7.44 -11.69 -20.88
CA GLY A 213 -8.19 -12.95 -20.99
C GLY A 213 -7.51 -14.16 -20.35
N GLY A 214 -6.38 -13.96 -19.65
CA GLY A 214 -5.62 -15.02 -18.97
C GLY A 214 -6.34 -15.67 -17.79
N THR A 215 -7.46 -15.11 -17.33
CA THR A 215 -8.27 -15.62 -16.22
C THR A 215 -9.58 -16.29 -16.68
N ALA A 216 -9.77 -16.50 -17.99
CA ALA A 216 -11.01 -17.02 -18.57
C ALA A 216 -11.43 -18.39 -17.99
N ASP A 217 -10.48 -19.32 -17.78
CA ASP A 217 -10.77 -20.62 -17.19
C ASP A 217 -11.23 -20.50 -15.72
N LYS A 218 -10.65 -19.57 -14.96
CA LYS A 218 -11.07 -19.26 -13.58
C LYS A 218 -12.50 -18.72 -13.57
N ARG A 219 -12.79 -17.76 -14.46
CA ARG A 219 -14.14 -17.18 -14.62
C ARG A 219 -15.18 -18.25 -14.98
N LYS A 220 -14.87 -19.12 -15.93
CA LYS A 220 -15.75 -20.25 -16.33
C LYS A 220 -15.99 -21.24 -15.19
N LYS A 221 -15.00 -21.45 -14.34
CA LYS A 221 -15.15 -22.31 -13.16
C LYS A 221 -16.05 -21.69 -12.09
N TRP A 222 -15.94 -20.38 -11.86
CA TRP A 222 -16.76 -19.68 -10.86
C TRP A 222 -18.21 -19.51 -11.32
N PHE A 223 -18.40 -19.19 -12.60
CA PHE A 223 -19.70 -18.88 -13.18
C PHE A 223 -19.98 -19.79 -14.39
N PRO A 224 -20.21 -21.10 -14.20
CA PRO A 224 -20.28 -22.08 -15.30
C PRO A 224 -21.47 -21.88 -16.24
N ASN A 225 -22.51 -21.18 -15.79
CA ASN A 225 -23.77 -20.99 -16.51
C ASN A 225 -24.01 -19.54 -16.93
N GLU A 226 -22.99 -18.68 -16.84
CA GLU A 226 -23.10 -17.26 -17.18
C GLU A 226 -22.34 -16.94 -18.47
N PRO A 227 -22.82 -15.98 -19.27
CA PRO A 227 -22.03 -15.46 -20.38
C PRO A 227 -20.83 -14.69 -19.82
N LEU A 228 -19.62 -15.03 -20.28
CA LEU A 228 -18.38 -14.42 -19.81
C LEU A 228 -17.77 -13.54 -20.90
N PRO A 229 -18.20 -12.27 -21.04
CA PRO A 229 -17.60 -11.36 -22.00
C PRO A 229 -16.13 -11.10 -21.67
N ALA A 230 -15.36 -10.69 -22.68
CA ALA A 230 -13.99 -10.24 -22.42
C ALA A 230 -14.01 -9.01 -21.49
N ALA A 231 -13.16 -9.03 -20.47
CA ALA A 231 -13.16 -8.03 -19.42
C ALA A 231 -12.88 -6.62 -19.97
N ARG A 232 -13.57 -5.65 -19.38
CA ARG A 232 -13.48 -4.22 -19.71
C ARG A 232 -13.02 -3.42 -18.51
N VAL A 233 -12.51 -2.23 -18.74
CA VAL A 233 -12.13 -1.31 -17.67
C VAL A 233 -12.60 0.11 -17.96
N ILE A 234 -13.12 0.77 -16.93
CA ILE A 234 -13.50 2.19 -16.94
C ILE A 234 -12.55 2.93 -15.99
N PHE A 235 -11.98 4.04 -16.43
CA PHE A 235 -11.20 4.93 -15.59
C PHE A 235 -11.90 6.28 -15.46
N VAL A 236 -12.11 6.74 -14.22
CA VAL A 236 -12.59 8.08 -13.89
C VAL A 236 -11.41 8.86 -13.33
N ASP A 237 -10.78 9.67 -14.19
CA ASP A 237 -9.60 10.45 -13.83
C ASP A 237 -9.53 11.67 -14.77
N PRO A 238 -9.43 12.91 -14.26
CA PRO A 238 -9.22 14.11 -15.09
C PRO A 238 -7.86 14.14 -15.80
N ARG A 239 -6.99 13.14 -15.56
CA ARG A 239 -5.68 13.00 -16.19
C ARG A 239 -5.60 11.71 -16.96
N ARG A 240 -5.01 11.77 -18.15
CA ARG A 240 -4.52 10.60 -18.85
C ARG A 240 -3.25 10.05 -18.18
N THR A 241 -3.36 8.92 -17.49
CA THR A 241 -2.27 8.32 -16.69
C THR A 241 -1.57 7.16 -17.41
N THR A 242 -0.41 6.75 -16.89
CA THR A 242 0.29 5.54 -17.39
C THR A 242 -0.54 4.27 -17.20
N THR A 243 -1.38 4.21 -16.15
CA THR A 243 -2.31 3.08 -15.96
C THR A 243 -3.26 2.94 -17.16
N ILE A 244 -3.83 4.05 -17.64
CA ILE A 244 -4.77 4.06 -18.77
C ILE A 244 -4.03 3.69 -20.06
N ALA A 245 -2.83 4.25 -20.28
CA ALA A 245 -2.01 3.92 -21.45
C ALA A 245 -1.67 2.41 -21.52
N ILE A 246 -1.31 1.79 -20.40
CA ILE A 246 -1.03 0.35 -20.33
C ILE A 246 -2.31 -0.46 -20.56
N ALA A 247 -3.43 -0.05 -19.96
CA ALA A 247 -4.71 -0.73 -20.15
C ALA A 247 -5.13 -0.73 -21.63
N GLU A 248 -4.99 0.40 -22.32
CA GLU A 248 -5.29 0.49 -23.76
C GLU A 248 -4.33 -0.35 -24.61
N GLN A 249 -3.07 -0.49 -24.19
CA GLN A 249 -2.13 -1.36 -24.89
C GLN A 249 -2.54 -2.83 -24.83
N VAL A 250 -3.15 -3.28 -23.72
CA VAL A 250 -3.58 -4.68 -23.54
C VAL A 250 -5.02 -4.93 -23.98
N ALA A 251 -5.89 -3.92 -23.95
CA ALA A 251 -7.33 -4.06 -24.12
C ALA A 251 -7.98 -2.85 -24.82
N LYS A 252 -7.35 -2.32 -25.87
CA LYS A 252 -7.69 -1.05 -26.56
C LYS A 252 -9.18 -0.71 -26.67
N ASP A 253 -9.97 -1.56 -27.32
CA ASP A 253 -11.41 -1.30 -27.56
C ASP A 253 -12.31 -1.62 -26.36
N ARG A 254 -11.69 -1.92 -25.21
CA ARG A 254 -12.35 -2.30 -23.94
C ARG A 254 -11.94 -1.39 -22.77
N VAL A 255 -11.32 -0.24 -23.07
CA VAL A 255 -10.99 0.80 -22.10
C VAL A 255 -11.86 2.03 -22.35
N LEU A 256 -12.55 2.50 -21.31
CA LEU A 256 -13.23 3.78 -21.33
C LEU A 256 -12.56 4.73 -20.34
N HIS A 257 -11.91 5.77 -20.83
CA HIS A 257 -11.39 6.86 -20.00
C HIS A 257 -12.42 7.99 -19.95
N LEU A 258 -13.04 8.16 -18.78
CA LEU A 258 -13.89 9.29 -18.44
C LEU A 258 -13.00 10.42 -17.92
N ASP A 259 -12.55 11.27 -18.86
CA ASP A 259 -11.78 12.48 -18.60
C ASP A 259 -12.68 13.61 -18.08
N ILE A 260 -13.10 13.48 -16.82
CA ILE A 260 -14.03 14.40 -16.17
C ILE A 260 -13.34 15.72 -15.80
N GLN A 261 -14.13 16.76 -15.51
CA GLN A 261 -13.57 17.95 -14.88
C GLN A 261 -13.18 17.65 -13.42
N PRO A 262 -12.04 18.17 -12.91
CA PRO A 262 -11.64 17.95 -11.52
C PRO A 262 -12.75 18.30 -10.51
N GLY A 263 -13.05 17.37 -9.60
CA GLY A 263 -14.05 17.56 -8.55
C GLY A 263 -15.51 17.37 -9.01
N THR A 264 -15.75 16.76 -10.18
CA THR A 264 -17.11 16.55 -10.72
C THR A 264 -17.61 15.10 -10.60
N ASP A 265 -16.90 14.25 -9.85
CA ASP A 265 -17.21 12.83 -9.66
C ASP A 265 -18.65 12.59 -9.16
N ILE A 266 -19.13 13.41 -8.23
CA ILE A 266 -20.49 13.30 -7.69
C ILE A 266 -21.54 13.48 -8.80
N ALA A 267 -21.33 14.42 -9.72
CA ALA A 267 -22.24 14.64 -10.84
C ALA A 267 -22.26 13.42 -11.78
N LEU A 268 -21.08 12.85 -12.06
CA LEU A 268 -20.96 11.61 -12.84
C LEU A 268 -21.74 10.47 -12.18
N PHE A 269 -21.50 10.18 -10.90
CA PHE A 269 -22.14 9.05 -10.24
C PHE A 269 -23.64 9.25 -10.00
N ASN A 270 -24.10 10.47 -9.75
CA ASN A 270 -25.54 10.77 -9.70
C ASN A 270 -26.23 10.53 -11.05
N GLY A 271 -25.57 10.94 -12.15
CA GLY A 271 -26.07 10.68 -13.50
C GLY A 271 -26.12 9.19 -13.83
N LEU A 272 -25.03 8.46 -13.56
CA LEU A 272 -24.98 7.00 -13.75
C LEU A 272 -26.04 6.29 -12.91
N PHE A 273 -26.17 6.65 -11.63
CA PHE A 273 -27.16 6.07 -10.72
C PHE A 273 -28.59 6.29 -11.23
N THR A 274 -28.93 7.53 -11.61
CA THR A 274 -30.24 7.86 -12.18
C THR A 274 -30.52 7.01 -13.42
N TYR A 275 -29.55 6.94 -14.33
CA TYR A 275 -29.71 6.21 -15.58
C TYR A 275 -29.91 4.70 -15.36
N VAL A 276 -29.11 4.04 -14.51
CA VAL A 276 -29.28 2.59 -14.27
C VAL A 276 -30.61 2.27 -13.57
N VAL A 277 -31.12 3.18 -12.73
CA VAL A 277 -32.45 3.05 -12.12
C VAL A 277 -33.55 3.20 -13.16
N GLU A 278 -33.46 4.19 -14.06
CA GLU A 278 -34.41 4.39 -15.17
C GLU A 278 -34.45 3.20 -16.13
N GLN A 279 -33.30 2.60 -16.43
CA GLN A 279 -33.20 1.40 -17.26
C GLN A 279 -33.62 0.12 -16.53
N GLY A 280 -33.78 0.16 -15.20
CA GLY A 280 -34.06 -1.00 -14.38
C GLY A 280 -32.88 -1.98 -14.24
N TRP A 281 -31.64 -1.53 -14.48
CA TRP A 281 -30.41 -2.32 -14.34
C TRP A 281 -29.94 -2.36 -12.88
N ILE A 282 -30.82 -2.79 -12.00
CA ILE A 282 -30.60 -2.88 -10.55
C ILE A 282 -31.04 -4.24 -10.04
N ASP A 283 -30.37 -4.74 -9.01
CA ASP A 283 -30.80 -5.95 -8.32
C ASP A 283 -31.91 -5.61 -7.31
N ARG A 284 -33.17 -5.77 -7.74
CA ARG A 284 -34.36 -5.47 -6.92
C ARG A 284 -34.52 -6.43 -5.75
N ASP A 285 -34.09 -7.67 -5.92
CA ASP A 285 -34.18 -8.70 -4.87
C ASP A 285 -33.15 -8.43 -3.78
N PHE A 286 -31.97 -7.92 -4.14
CA PHE A 286 -30.98 -7.45 -3.16
C PHE A 286 -31.48 -6.22 -2.40
N ILE A 287 -32.01 -5.20 -3.10
CA ILE A 287 -32.46 -3.94 -2.47
C ILE A 287 -33.66 -4.15 -1.52
N SER A 288 -34.54 -5.11 -1.81
CA SER A 288 -35.75 -5.34 -1.03
C SER A 288 -35.56 -6.19 0.23
N LYS A 289 -34.37 -6.76 0.44
CA LYS A 289 -34.00 -7.59 1.61
C LYS A 289 -33.24 -6.78 2.65
#